data_AF-A0A8T4FGE7-F1
#
_entry.id   AF-A0A8T4FGE7-F1
#
_cell.length_a   1.000
_cell.length_b   1.000
_cell.length_c   1.000
_cell.angle_alpha   90.00
_cell.angle_beta   90.00
_cell.angle_gamma   90.00
#
_symmetry.space_group_name_H-M   'P 1'
#
loop_
_entity.id
_entity.type
_entity.pdbx_description
1 polymer ?
#
loop_
_entity_poly.entity_id
_entity_poly.type
_entity_poly.pdbx_seq_one_letter_code
_entity_poly.pdbx_strand_id
1 'polypeptide(L)'
;MVLVTVRLSRGATMESALRKLDLLEEDVDVGYGLVPLDPGSGLFALRVSEAGARKLGRATETDGVYSDPRIEPYGPPQQGN
;
A
#
# COMPACT_ATOMS: atom_id res chain seq x y z
N MET A 1 -6.69 -7.09 -13.26
CA MET A 1 -6.80 -6.19 -12.09
C MET A 1 -6.28 -6.92 -10.87
N VAL A 2 -5.39 -6.27 -10.10
CA VAL A 2 -4.73 -6.82 -8.91
C VAL A 2 -5.06 -5.93 -7.71
N LEU A 3 -5.26 -6.53 -6.55
CA LEU A 3 -5.43 -5.79 -5.30
C LEU A 3 -4.06 -5.57 -4.67
N VAL A 4 -3.75 -4.32 -4.31
CA VAL A 4 -2.50 -3.94 -3.67
C VAL A 4 -2.76 -3.18 -2.39
N THR A 5 -1.84 -3.31 -1.44
CA THR A 5 -1.82 -2.53 -0.20
C THR A 5 -0.76 -1.46 -0.34
N VAL A 6 -1.11 -0.22 0.00
CA VAL A 6 -0.23 0.95 -0.13
C VAL A 6 -0.26 1.78 1.15
N ARG A 7 0.87 2.42 1.44
CA ARG A 7 1.00 3.32 2.59
C ARG A 7 0.96 4.78 2.14
N LEU A 8 -0.10 5.47 2.55
CA LEU A 8 -0.39 6.85 2.19
C LEU A 8 -0.47 7.72 3.44
N SER A 9 -0.53 9.03 3.24
CA SER A 9 -0.78 9.96 4.33
C SER A 9 -2.16 9.68 4.95
N ARG A 10 -2.32 9.96 6.25
CA ARG A 10 -3.63 9.84 6.90
C ARG A 10 -4.65 10.72 6.19
N GLY A 11 -5.85 10.18 5.97
CA GLY A 11 -6.90 10.89 5.22
C GLY A 11 -6.61 11.06 3.73
N ALA A 12 -5.75 10.23 3.14
CA ALA A 12 -5.50 10.24 1.70
C ALA A 12 -6.79 10.10 0.90
N THR A 13 -6.92 10.94 -0.11
CA THR A 13 -7.95 10.86 -1.15
C THR A 13 -7.41 10.13 -2.37
N MET A 14 -8.31 9.66 -3.26
CA MET A 14 -7.91 9.02 -4.52
C MET A 14 -6.92 9.87 -5.31
N GLU A 15 -7.21 11.17 -5.50
CA GLU A 15 -6.30 12.10 -6.19
C GLU A 15 -4.90 12.17 -5.57
N SER A 16 -4.84 12.24 -4.23
CA SER A 16 -3.55 12.28 -3.52
C SER A 16 -2.79 10.96 -3.62
N ALA A 17 -3.51 9.84 -3.67
CA ALA A 17 -2.94 8.51 -3.85
C ALA A 17 -2.32 8.37 -5.24
N LEU A 18 -3.05 8.75 -6.30
CA LEU A 18 -2.57 8.69 -7.68
C LEU A 18 -1.32 9.53 -7.90
N ARG A 19 -1.32 10.77 -7.40
CA ARG A 19 -0.13 11.64 -7.46
C ARG A 19 1.07 11.05 -6.71
N LYS A 20 0.85 10.45 -5.55
CA LYS A 20 1.94 9.89 -4.73
C LYS A 20 2.51 8.60 -5.32
N LEU A 21 1.66 7.80 -5.94
CA LEU A 21 1.99 6.49 -6.49
C LEU A 21 2.38 6.55 -7.98
N ASP A 22 2.37 7.76 -8.58
CA ASP A 22 2.60 7.98 -10.02
C ASP A 22 1.68 7.11 -10.90
N LEU A 23 0.41 7.03 -10.50
CA LEU A 23 -0.62 6.27 -11.20
C LEU A 23 -1.60 7.19 -11.90
N LEU A 24 -2.13 6.74 -13.02
CA LEU A 24 -3.22 7.39 -13.74
C LEU A 24 -4.56 6.77 -13.34
N GLU A 25 -5.67 7.47 -13.60
CA GLU A 25 -7.02 6.93 -13.34
C GLU A 25 -7.30 5.65 -14.16
N GLU A 26 -6.67 5.47 -15.32
CA GLU A 26 -6.75 4.22 -16.10
C GLU A 26 -6.02 3.03 -15.46
N ASP A 27 -5.05 3.32 -14.59
CA ASP A 27 -4.29 2.29 -13.87
C ASP A 27 -5.04 1.81 -12.62
N VAL A 28 -6.14 2.45 -12.22
CA VAL A 28 -6.93 2.11 -11.03
C VAL A 28 -8.38 1.78 -11.36
N ASP A 29 -8.94 0.88 -10.56
CA ASP A 29 -10.38 0.66 -10.54
C ASP A 29 -11.06 1.72 -9.66
N VAL A 30 -11.49 2.80 -10.28
CA VAL A 30 -12.22 3.91 -9.61
C VAL A 30 -13.54 3.43 -8.99
N GLY A 31 -14.15 2.38 -9.55
CA GLY A 31 -15.37 1.78 -9.02
C GLY A 31 -15.13 1.03 -7.70
N TYR A 32 -13.95 0.41 -7.54
CA TYR A 32 -13.52 -0.14 -6.26
C TYR A 32 -13.13 0.95 -5.26
N GLY A 33 -12.47 2.02 -5.73
CA GLY A 33 -12.09 3.16 -4.92
C GLY A 33 -10.86 2.91 -4.04
N LEU A 34 -10.59 3.87 -3.14
CA LEU A 34 -9.49 3.80 -2.17
C LEU A 34 -10.05 3.39 -0.81
N VAL A 35 -9.73 2.18 -0.36
CA VAL A 35 -10.32 1.60 0.85
C VAL A 35 -9.33 1.71 2.01
N PRO A 36 -9.65 2.43 3.10
CA PRO A 36 -8.79 2.44 4.28
C PRO A 36 -8.80 1.07 4.95
N LEU A 37 -7.63 0.46 5.12
CA LEU A 37 -7.45 -0.78 5.88
C LEU A 37 -7.09 -0.47 7.34
N ASP A 38 -6.15 0.45 7.53
CA ASP A 38 -5.80 1.02 8.83
C ASP A 38 -5.53 2.52 8.68
N PRO A 39 -6.54 3.38 8.91
CA PRO A 39 -6.37 4.81 8.79
C PRO A 39 -5.43 5.40 9.85
N GLY A 40 -5.17 4.68 10.95
CA GLY A 40 -4.23 5.08 11.99
C GLY A 40 -2.78 4.98 11.53
N SER A 41 -2.43 3.95 10.76
CA SER A 41 -1.08 3.78 10.20
C SER A 41 -0.93 4.29 8.75
N GLY A 42 -2.03 4.77 8.15
CA GLY A 42 -2.06 5.27 6.78
C GLY A 42 -2.08 4.14 5.74
N LEU A 43 -2.66 3.00 6.08
CA LEU A 43 -2.71 1.82 5.21
C LEU A 43 -4.02 1.77 4.41
N PHE A 44 -3.91 1.59 3.10
CA PHE A 44 -5.04 1.57 2.18
C PHE A 44 -4.92 0.41 1.20
N ALA A 45 -6.06 -0.13 0.79
CA ALA A 45 -6.21 -1.07 -0.31
C ALA A 45 -6.67 -0.33 -1.57
N LEU A 46 -6.10 -0.72 -2.71
CA LEU A 46 -6.40 -0.16 -4.02
C LEU A 46 -6.37 -1.28 -5.06
N ARG A 47 -7.31 -1.27 -6.00
CA ARG A 47 -7.27 -2.16 -7.16
C ARG A 47 -6.62 -1.45 -8.33
N VAL A 48 -5.60 -2.08 -8.90
CA VAL A 48 -4.83 -1.52 -10.02
C VAL A 48 -4.77 -2.49 -11.20
N SER A 49 -4.46 -1.94 -12.38
CA SER A 49 -4.08 -2.73 -13.55
C SER A 49 -2.76 -3.46 -13.29
N GLU A 50 -2.46 -4.52 -14.04
CA GLU A 50 -1.16 -5.18 -13.94
C GLU A 50 0.00 -4.24 -14.34
N ALA A 51 -0.26 -3.31 -15.26
CA ALA A 51 0.70 -2.27 -15.63
C ALA A 51 0.95 -1.30 -14.44
N GLY A 52 -0.11 -0.86 -13.76
CA GLY A 52 -0.04 -0.05 -12.55
C GLY A 52 0.73 -0.77 -11.42
N ALA A 53 0.44 -2.06 -11.19
CA ALA A 53 1.17 -2.86 -10.22
C ALA A 53 2.68 -2.96 -10.54
N ARG A 54 3.05 -3.06 -11.82
CA ARG A 54 4.47 -3.04 -12.25
C ARG A 54 5.14 -1.68 -12.05
N LYS A 55 4.40 -0.57 -12.17
CA LYS A 55 4.91 0.77 -11.84
C LYS A 55 5.20 0.89 -10.34
N LEU A 56 4.27 0.43 -9.50
CA LEU A 56 4.42 0.41 -8.05
C LEU A 56 5.64 -0.40 -7.59
N GLY A 57 5.84 -1.61 -8.15
CA GLY A 57 6.97 -2.46 -7.82
C GLY A 57 8.36 -1.90 -8.20
N ARG A 58 8.43 -0.79 -8.97
CA ARG A 58 9.67 -0.09 -9.31
C ARG A 58 9.89 1.19 -8.50
N ALA A 59 8.87 1.71 -7.82
CA ALA A 59 8.85 3.10 -7.36
C ALA A 59 9.36 3.33 -5.94
N THR A 60 9.22 2.42 -4.97
CA THR A 60 9.81 2.55 -3.61
C THR A 60 9.44 1.37 -2.72
N GLU A 61 9.86 1.38 -1.46
CA GLU A 61 9.40 0.62 -0.29
C GLU A 61 7.87 0.62 -0.08
N THR A 62 7.06 0.38 -1.11
CA THR A 62 5.73 -0.18 -0.97
C THR A 62 5.90 -1.55 -0.36
N ASP A 63 5.44 -1.71 0.87
CA ASP A 63 5.32 -2.97 1.60
C ASP A 63 4.47 -3.94 0.77
N GLY A 64 5.13 -4.57 -0.21
CA GLY A 64 4.70 -5.69 -1.05
C GLY A 64 3.38 -5.54 -1.80
N VAL A 65 3.45 -5.66 -3.14
CA VAL A 65 2.34 -6.20 -3.97
C VAL A 65 1.89 -7.60 -3.48
N TYR A 66 2.66 -8.23 -2.61
CA TYR A 66 2.27 -9.35 -1.76
C TYR A 66 2.72 -9.04 -0.33
N SER A 67 1.77 -8.84 0.58
CA SER A 67 2.05 -8.67 2.00
C SER A 67 2.85 -9.85 2.55
N ASP A 68 4.11 -9.60 2.90
CA ASP A 68 4.83 -10.39 3.90
C ASP A 68 5.57 -9.41 4.82
N PRO A 69 4.85 -8.73 5.72
CA PRO A 69 5.49 -7.86 6.69
C PRO A 69 6.45 -8.73 7.52
N ARG A 70 7.71 -8.31 7.63
CA ARG A 70 8.66 -8.97 8.54
C ARG A 70 8.07 -8.90 9.95
N ILE A 71 7.61 -10.03 10.47
CA ILE A 71 7.16 -10.16 11.85
C ILE A 71 8.41 -10.03 12.72
N GLU A 72 8.66 -8.85 13.28
CA GLU A 72 9.62 -8.75 14.38
C GLU A 72 9.06 -9.50 15.60
N PRO A 73 9.90 -10.24 16.33
CA PRO A 73 9.43 -10.99 17.49
C PRO A 73 8.84 -10.02 18.52
N TYR A 74 7.55 -10.18 18.82
CA TYR A 74 6.94 -9.57 19.98
C TYR A 74 7.37 -10.36 21.22
N GLY A 75 8.25 -9.76 22.04
CA GLY A 75 8.66 -10.34 23.32
C GLY A 75 9.59 -9.39 24.08
N PRO A 76 9.55 -9.39 25.43
CA PRO A 76 10.52 -8.63 26.21
C PRO A 76 11.95 -9.07 25.86
N PRO A 77 12.95 -8.17 25.92
CA PRO A 77 14.33 -8.50 25.54
C PRO A 77 14.79 -9.72 26.33
N GLN A 78 15.27 -10.75 25.63
CA GLN A 78 16.00 -11.84 26.26
C GLN A 78 17.32 -11.28 26.79
N GLN A 79 17.30 -10.84 28.04
CA GLN A 79 18.49 -10.68 28.85
C GLN A 79 19.07 -12.09 29.10
N GLY A 80 20.32 -12.29 28.70
CA GLY A 80 21.14 -13.41 29.16
C GLY A 80 22.17 -13.83 28.11
N ASN A 81 23.45 -14.03 28.43
CA ASN A 81 24.22 -13.95 29.67
C ASN A 81 25.69 -13.79 29.25
#